data_AF-A0A662MD95-F1
#
_entry.id   AF-A0A662MD95-F1
#
_cell.length_a   1.000
_cell.length_b   1.000
_cell.length_c   1.000
_cell.angle_alpha   90.00
_cell.angle_beta   90.00
_cell.angle_gamma   90.00
#
_symmetry.space_group_name_H-M   'P 1'
#
loop_
_entity.id
_entity.type
_entity.pdbx_description
1 polymer ?
#
loop_
_entity_poly.entity_id
_entity_poly.type
_entity_poly.pdbx_seq_one_letter_code
_entity_poly.pdbx_strand_id
1 'polypeptide(L)'
;MFDCKTWTDQQGNPTHITPSAIVITTNGFVKRTGAAVMGRGCAKKAADAFPNLPLQLGQMITKHGNHVGIITTRLDTPIVSYPVKPVSEVCLPDKSNVVRHMRSQMTPGRKVPGWACRAKPELIVRSARELVQLTEEKGWLYVVMPRPGCGAGELEWENIKRLIAPILDNRFLSITWR
;
A
#
# COMPACT_ATOMS: atom_id res chain seq x y z
N MET A 1 15.55 9.75 -6.37
CA MET A 1 16.35 8.84 -5.53
C MET A 1 15.76 8.92 -4.13
N PHE A 2 15.43 7.79 -3.51
CA PHE A 2 14.86 7.79 -2.15
C PHE A 2 15.91 8.37 -1.20
N ASP A 3 15.64 9.54 -0.62
CA ASP A 3 16.61 10.20 0.26
C ASP A 3 16.52 9.60 1.66
N CYS A 4 17.53 8.81 2.03
CA CYS A 4 17.68 8.16 3.32
C CYS A 4 17.89 9.13 4.51
N LYS A 5 17.54 10.42 4.39
CA LYS A 5 17.88 11.45 5.39
C LYS A 5 16.73 11.92 6.28
N THR A 6 15.51 11.44 6.09
CA THR A 6 14.36 11.86 6.94
C THR A 6 13.55 10.70 7.50
N TRP A 7 14.23 9.61 7.84
CA TRP A 7 13.64 8.55 8.65
C TRP A 7 13.41 9.09 10.05
N THR A 8 12.16 9.34 10.41
CA THR A 8 11.81 9.61 11.80
C THR A 8 11.13 8.39 12.36
N ASP A 9 11.59 7.89 13.51
CA ASP A 9 10.80 6.93 14.29
C ASP A 9 9.44 7.53 14.68
N GLN A 10 8.58 6.77 15.37
CA GLN A 10 7.27 7.30 15.81
C GLN A 10 7.38 8.51 16.74
N GLN A 11 8.59 8.85 17.21
CA GLN A 11 8.91 9.99 18.07
C GLN A 11 9.62 11.15 17.36
N GLY A 12 9.96 11.04 16.07
CA GLY A 12 10.63 12.12 15.34
C GLY A 12 12.15 12.00 15.21
N ASN A 13 12.77 10.91 15.68
CA ASN A 13 14.24 10.80 15.70
C ASN A 13 14.80 10.24 14.39
N PRO A 14 15.88 10.84 13.84
CA PRO A 14 16.62 10.32 12.71
C PRO A 14 17.09 8.88 12.94
N THR A 15 16.63 7.92 12.13
CA THR A 15 17.21 6.57 12.09
C THR A 15 18.03 6.40 10.82
N HIS A 16 19.35 6.21 10.94
CA HIS A 16 20.22 5.90 9.80
C HIS A 16 20.03 4.44 9.38
N ILE A 17 18.90 4.13 8.73
CA ILE A 17 18.58 2.78 8.27
C ILE A 17 18.55 2.77 6.75
N THR A 18 19.34 1.88 6.16
CA THR A 18 19.25 1.54 4.73
C THR A 18 18.28 0.36 4.61
N PRO A 19 17.04 0.57 4.13
CA PRO A 19 16.08 -0.51 4.05
C PRO A 19 16.46 -1.54 2.97
N SER A 20 16.21 -2.81 3.27
CA SER A 20 16.26 -3.91 2.31
C SER A 20 15.07 -3.89 1.34
N ALA A 21 13.96 -3.26 1.73
CA ALA A 21 12.80 -3.04 0.87
C ALA A 21 11.96 -1.82 1.31
N ILE A 22 11.34 -1.16 0.33
CA ILE A 22 10.40 -0.05 0.54
C ILE A 22 9.00 -0.51 0.14
N VAL A 23 8.08 -0.46 1.09
CA VAL A 23 6.69 -0.87 0.88
C VAL A 23 5.82 0.34 0.58
N ILE A 24 4.90 0.19 -0.37
CA ILE A 24 3.85 1.18 -0.66
C ILE A 24 2.47 0.53 -0.59
N THR A 25 1.49 1.24 -0.01
CA THR A 25 0.11 0.76 0.03
C THR A 25 -0.56 0.94 -1.33
N THR A 26 -1.26 -0.08 -1.82
CA THR A 26 -1.87 -0.10 -3.16
C THR A 26 -3.34 -0.48 -3.12
N ASN A 27 -4.05 -0.16 -4.21
CA ASN A 27 -5.34 -0.74 -4.55
C ASN A 27 -5.16 -1.78 -5.65
N GLY A 28 -6.16 -2.65 -5.84
CA GLY A 28 -6.11 -3.70 -6.85
C GLY A 28 -6.60 -3.29 -8.24
N PHE A 29 -6.96 -2.02 -8.48
CA PHE A 29 -7.58 -1.63 -9.74
C PHE A 29 -6.54 -1.42 -10.85
N VAL A 30 -6.74 -2.11 -11.98
CA VAL A 30 -5.94 -1.96 -13.20
C VAL A 30 -6.79 -1.31 -14.29
N LYS A 31 -6.28 -0.24 -14.90
CA LYS A 31 -6.93 0.46 -16.03
C LYS A 31 -6.90 -0.43 -17.28
N ARG A 32 -7.72 -0.08 -18.29
CA ARG A 32 -7.65 -0.69 -19.62
C ARG A 32 -6.26 -0.59 -20.26
N THR A 33 -5.50 0.44 -19.92
CA THR A 33 -4.11 0.63 -20.38
C THR A 33 -3.10 -0.33 -19.72
N GLY A 34 -3.55 -1.22 -18.83
CA GLY A 34 -2.69 -2.12 -18.06
C GLY A 34 -2.00 -1.47 -16.86
N ALA A 35 -2.19 -0.18 -16.62
CA ALA A 35 -1.57 0.54 -15.49
C ALA A 35 -2.47 0.54 -14.24
N ALA A 36 -1.85 0.39 -13.06
CA ALA A 36 -2.52 0.61 -11.78
C ALA A 36 -2.87 2.10 -11.54
N VAL A 37 -3.79 2.37 -10.62
CA VAL A 37 -4.14 3.74 -10.21
C VAL A 37 -3.35 4.14 -8.96
N MET A 38 -2.44 5.10 -9.11
CA MET A 38 -1.54 5.60 -8.06
C MET A 38 -1.67 7.12 -7.87
N GLY A 39 -2.89 7.62 -7.66
CA GLY A 39 -3.17 9.07 -7.69
C GLY A 39 -3.04 9.82 -6.36
N ARG A 40 -2.81 9.15 -5.24
CA ARG A 40 -2.74 9.77 -3.89
C ARG A 40 -1.70 9.10 -2.99
N GLY A 41 -1.28 9.80 -1.94
CA GLY A 41 -0.44 9.26 -0.85
C GLY A 41 0.94 8.79 -1.31
N CYS A 42 1.49 7.78 -0.62
CA CYS A 42 2.79 7.20 -0.94
C CYS A 42 2.83 6.59 -2.35
N ALA A 43 1.72 6.03 -2.83
CA ALA A 43 1.62 5.50 -4.18
C ALA A 43 1.84 6.60 -5.24
N LYS A 44 1.27 7.80 -5.04
CA LYS A 44 1.52 8.92 -5.95
C LYS A 44 2.99 9.36 -5.91
N LYS A 45 3.55 9.56 -4.72
CA LYS A 45 4.97 9.92 -4.55
C LYS A 45 5.89 8.91 -5.26
N ALA A 46 5.59 7.62 -5.15
CA ALA A 46 6.34 6.57 -5.84
C ALA A 46 6.14 6.60 -7.37
N ALA A 47 4.92 6.83 -7.86
CA ALA A 47 4.66 6.95 -9.30
C ALA A 47 5.30 8.21 -9.92
N ASP A 48 5.31 9.33 -9.20
CA ASP A 48 5.97 10.57 -9.63
C ASP A 48 7.49 10.37 -9.72
N ALA A 49 8.09 9.65 -8.76
CA ALA A 49 9.51 9.33 -8.76
C ALA A 49 9.91 8.25 -9.78
N PHE A 50 9.00 7.33 -10.10
CA PHE A 50 9.23 6.20 -11.00
C PHE A 50 8.06 6.06 -11.98
N PRO A 51 8.09 6.76 -13.14
CA PRO A 51 6.94 6.84 -14.05
C PRO A 51 6.45 5.50 -14.61
N ASN A 52 7.30 4.48 -14.67
CA ASN A 52 6.93 3.14 -15.13
C ASN A 52 6.28 2.25 -14.05
N LEU A 53 6.37 2.65 -12.78
CA LEU A 53 5.89 1.88 -11.64
C LEU A 53 4.39 1.55 -11.71
N PRO A 54 3.49 2.44 -12.18
CA PRO A 54 2.08 2.10 -12.36
C PRO A 54 1.85 0.95 -13.36
N LEU A 55 2.62 0.89 -14.45
CA LEU A 55 2.49 -0.18 -15.44
C LEU A 55 3.02 -1.50 -14.87
N GLN A 56 4.16 -1.46 -14.19
CA GLN A 56 4.74 -2.64 -13.53
C GLN A 56 3.79 -3.21 -12.46
N LEU A 57 3.20 -2.34 -11.63
CA LEU A 57 2.22 -2.75 -10.64
C LEU A 57 0.96 -3.34 -11.30
N GLY A 58 0.48 -2.74 -12.37
CA GLY A 58 -0.69 -3.25 -13.10
C GLY A 58 -0.45 -4.60 -13.77
N GLN A 59 0.74 -4.83 -14.34
CA GLN A 59 1.17 -6.13 -14.86
C GLN A 59 1.25 -7.18 -13.74
N MET A 60 1.83 -6.82 -12.60
CA MET A 60 1.92 -7.71 -11.43
C MET A 60 0.52 -8.09 -10.91
N ILE A 61 -0.40 -7.13 -10.76
CA ILE A 61 -1.78 -7.39 -10.33
C ILE A 61 -2.51 -8.30 -11.35
N THR A 62 -2.30 -8.06 -12.65
CA THR A 62 -2.93 -8.87 -13.71
C THR A 62 -2.43 -10.31 -13.70
N LYS A 63 -1.12 -10.51 -13.47
CA LYS A 63 -0.48 -11.83 -13.52
C LYS A 63 -0.65 -12.64 -12.24
N HIS A 64 -0.57 -11.98 -11.09
CA HIS A 64 -0.48 -12.63 -9.78
C HIS A 64 -1.67 -12.32 -8.86
N GLY A 65 -2.60 -11.48 -9.30
CA GLY A 65 -3.69 -11.00 -8.47
C GLY A 65 -3.25 -9.84 -7.56
N ASN A 66 -4.20 -9.34 -6.77
CA ASN A 66 -3.98 -8.24 -5.84
C ASN A 66 -3.32 -8.75 -4.55
N HIS A 67 -2.06 -9.16 -4.62
CA HIS A 67 -1.24 -9.68 -3.51
C HIS A 67 0.01 -8.83 -3.27
N VAL A 68 0.65 -8.97 -2.10
CA VAL A 68 1.99 -8.43 -1.87
C VAL A 68 2.96 -9.00 -2.89
N GLY A 69 3.83 -8.16 -3.40
CA GLY A 69 4.82 -8.55 -4.39
C GLY A 69 5.79 -7.43 -4.72
N ILE A 70 6.98 -7.82 -5.18
CA ILE A 70 8.02 -6.90 -5.63
C ILE A 70 7.57 -6.29 -6.97
N ILE A 71 7.34 -4.99 -6.99
CA ILE A 71 6.93 -4.26 -8.20
C ILE A 71 8.14 -4.04 -9.11
N THR A 72 9.28 -3.67 -8.53
CA THR A 72 10.52 -3.44 -9.27
C THR A 72 11.74 -3.65 -8.39
N THR A 73 12.79 -4.22 -8.99
CA THR A 73 14.14 -4.39 -8.43
C THR A 73 15.17 -3.54 -9.17
N ARG A 74 14.75 -2.66 -10.10
CA ARG A 74 15.67 -1.81 -10.88
C ARG A 74 16.33 -0.68 -10.08
N LEU A 75 16.24 -0.76 -8.75
CA LEU A 75 16.75 0.20 -7.78
C LEU A 75 17.56 -0.56 -6.74
N ASP A 76 18.48 0.11 -6.08
CA ASP A 76 19.28 -0.49 -5.00
C ASP A 76 18.39 -1.07 -3.88
N THR A 77 17.22 -0.47 -3.67
CA THR A 77 16.18 -0.98 -2.78
C THR A 77 14.89 -1.31 -3.54
N PRO A 78 14.39 -2.56 -3.50
CA PRO A 78 13.16 -2.95 -4.18
C PRO A 78 11.94 -2.22 -3.63
N ILE A 79 10.99 -1.91 -4.52
CA ILE A 79 9.67 -1.38 -4.16
C ILE A 79 8.68 -2.54 -4.12
N VAL A 80 7.98 -2.67 -3.00
CA VAL A 80 7.03 -3.75 -2.71
C VAL A 80 5.62 -3.18 -2.62
N SER A 81 4.67 -3.84 -3.26
CA SER A 81 3.25 -3.53 -3.13
C SER A 81 2.68 -4.10 -1.84
N TYR A 82 1.78 -3.35 -1.21
CA TYR A 82 1.03 -3.78 -0.05
C TYR A 82 -0.44 -3.46 -0.27
N PRO A 83 -1.22 -4.42 -0.79
CA PRO A 83 -2.64 -4.22 -1.02
C PRO A 83 -3.38 -3.83 0.25
N VAL A 84 -4.10 -2.71 0.20
CA VAL A 84 -5.01 -2.28 1.29
C VAL A 84 -6.42 -2.03 0.80
N LYS A 85 -6.63 -1.90 -0.51
CA LYS A 85 -7.95 -1.75 -1.14
C LYS A 85 -8.20 -2.88 -2.15
N PRO A 86 -9.46 -3.30 -2.33
CA PRO A 86 -9.82 -4.35 -3.27
C PRO A 86 -9.61 -3.92 -4.73
N VAL A 87 -9.82 -4.83 -5.67
CA VAL A 87 -9.87 -4.52 -7.12
C VAL A 87 -11.11 -3.69 -7.44
N SER A 88 -12.25 -4.07 -6.87
CA SER A 88 -13.54 -3.36 -6.94
C SER A 88 -14.53 -3.91 -5.92
N GLU A 89 -15.59 -3.17 -5.64
CA GLU A 89 -16.74 -3.62 -4.86
C GLU A 89 -18.07 -3.19 -5.48
N VAL A 90 -19.19 -3.67 -4.94
CA VAL A 90 -20.51 -3.09 -5.16
C VAL A 90 -20.72 -1.97 -4.14
N CYS A 91 -21.21 -0.81 -4.59
CA CYS A 91 -21.47 0.33 -3.72
C CYS A 91 -22.61 -0.01 -2.75
N LEU A 92 -22.34 0.06 -1.45
CA LEU A 92 -23.33 -0.19 -0.40
C LEU A 92 -24.43 0.91 -0.41
N PRO A 93 -25.64 0.62 0.10
CA PRO A 93 -26.71 1.62 0.22
C PRO A 93 -26.29 2.91 0.93
N ASP A 94 -25.51 2.78 2.01
CA ASP A 94 -24.98 3.89 2.81
C ASP A 94 -23.64 4.45 2.28
N LYS A 95 -23.10 3.87 1.20
CA LYS A 95 -21.79 4.17 0.61
C LYS A 95 -20.63 4.09 1.61
N SER A 96 -20.76 3.33 2.69
CA SER A 96 -19.75 3.21 3.74
C SER A 96 -18.46 2.55 3.25
N ASN A 97 -18.51 1.79 2.16
CA ASN A 97 -17.34 1.20 1.49
C ASN A 97 -16.66 2.12 0.47
N VAL A 98 -17.14 3.34 0.28
CA VAL A 98 -16.56 4.36 -0.62
C VAL A 98 -15.84 5.43 0.21
N VAL A 99 -14.65 5.84 -0.23
CA VAL A 99 -13.93 6.96 0.38
C VAL A 99 -14.75 8.25 0.30
N ARG A 100 -14.73 9.07 1.36
CA ARG A 100 -15.60 10.25 1.53
C ARG A 100 -15.63 11.15 0.31
N HIS A 101 -14.45 11.46 -0.26
CA HIS A 101 -14.32 12.36 -1.41
C HIS A 101 -14.87 11.81 -2.73
N MET A 102 -15.22 10.52 -2.81
CA MET A 102 -15.82 9.88 -3.99
C MET A 102 -17.29 9.53 -3.81
N ARG A 103 -17.86 9.65 -2.61
CA ARG A 103 -19.25 9.20 -2.32
C ARG A 103 -20.31 9.87 -3.18
N SER A 104 -20.14 11.14 -3.51
CA SER A 104 -21.08 11.87 -4.39
C SER A 104 -21.07 11.35 -5.83
N GLN A 105 -19.97 10.73 -6.27
CA GLN A 105 -19.79 10.19 -7.62
C GLN A 105 -20.16 8.71 -7.74
N MET A 106 -20.46 8.03 -6.63
CA MET A 106 -20.80 6.61 -6.63
C MET A 106 -22.31 6.41 -6.44
N THR A 107 -22.87 5.47 -7.19
CA THR A 107 -24.30 5.10 -7.13
C THR A 107 -24.44 3.76 -6.39
N PRO A 108 -25.31 3.65 -5.37
CA PRO A 108 -25.58 2.38 -4.70
C PRO A 108 -25.95 1.26 -5.67
N GLY A 109 -25.52 0.03 -5.39
CA GLY A 109 -25.72 -1.13 -6.28
C GLY A 109 -24.86 -1.14 -7.55
N ARG A 110 -24.09 -0.08 -7.84
CA ARG A 110 -23.14 -0.04 -8.96
C ARG A 110 -21.71 -0.35 -8.52
N LYS A 111 -20.86 -0.67 -9.49
CA LYS A 111 -19.45 -1.00 -9.24
C LYS A 111 -18.67 0.23 -8.75
N VAL A 112 -17.92 0.06 -7.67
CA VAL A 112 -16.92 1.00 -7.16
C VAL A 112 -15.54 0.45 -7.54
N PRO A 113 -14.73 1.17 -8.33
CA PRO A 113 -13.38 0.74 -8.64
C PRO A 113 -12.50 0.83 -7.38
N GLY A 114 -11.52 -0.07 -7.26
CA GLY A 114 -10.70 -0.23 -6.05
C GLY A 114 -10.04 1.04 -5.51
N TRP A 115 -9.68 1.99 -6.38
CA TRP A 115 -9.10 3.27 -5.96
C TRP A 115 -10.10 4.17 -5.21
N ALA A 116 -11.41 4.02 -5.46
CA ALA A 116 -12.52 4.70 -4.77
C ALA A 116 -13.06 3.91 -3.57
N CYS A 117 -12.70 2.63 -3.41
CA CYS A 117 -13.05 1.87 -2.22
C CYS A 117 -12.27 2.39 -1.00
N ARG A 118 -12.89 2.28 0.20
CA ARG A 118 -12.14 2.36 1.46
C ARG A 118 -11.20 1.17 1.58
N ALA A 119 -10.14 1.35 2.37
CA ALA A 119 -9.24 0.25 2.69
C ALA A 119 -9.95 -0.81 3.55
N LYS A 120 -9.45 -2.05 3.49
CA LYS A 120 -10.06 -3.23 4.12
C LYS A 120 -9.13 -3.81 5.18
N PRO A 121 -9.54 -3.84 6.47
CA PRO A 121 -8.75 -4.43 7.54
C PRO A 121 -8.30 -5.87 7.25
N GLU A 122 -9.18 -6.70 6.70
CA GLU A 122 -8.90 -8.09 6.32
C GLU A 122 -7.83 -8.19 5.23
N LEU A 123 -7.83 -7.27 4.27
CA LEU A 123 -6.82 -7.21 3.22
C LEU A 123 -5.47 -6.75 3.78
N ILE A 124 -5.49 -5.79 4.72
CA ILE A 124 -4.29 -5.33 5.41
C ILE A 124 -3.66 -6.47 6.23
N VAL A 125 -4.47 -7.21 6.99
CA VAL A 125 -4.00 -8.37 7.77
C VAL A 125 -3.41 -9.44 6.86
N ARG A 126 -4.06 -9.74 5.72
CA ARG A 126 -3.53 -10.68 4.74
C ARG A 126 -2.19 -10.20 4.17
N SER A 127 -2.12 -8.94 3.75
CA SER A 127 -0.88 -8.33 3.23
C SER A 127 0.24 -8.30 4.28
N ALA A 128 -0.06 -8.16 5.57
CA ALA A 128 0.95 -8.27 6.63
C ALA A 128 1.61 -9.65 6.64
N ARG A 129 0.81 -10.72 6.55
CA ARG A 129 1.32 -12.10 6.53
C ARG A 129 2.12 -12.39 5.26
N GLU A 130 1.62 -11.97 4.10
CA GLU A 130 2.32 -12.12 2.83
C GLU A 130 3.66 -11.35 2.84
N LEU A 131 3.70 -10.17 3.46
CA LEU A 131 4.92 -9.39 3.58
C LEU A 131 5.94 -10.07 4.49
N VAL A 132 5.53 -10.67 5.61
CA VAL A 132 6.41 -11.47 6.48
C VAL A 132 7.04 -12.62 5.69
N GLN A 133 6.21 -13.39 4.98
CA GLN A 133 6.68 -14.51 4.16
C GLN A 133 7.69 -14.05 3.09
N LEU A 134 7.39 -12.95 2.38
CA LEU A 134 8.29 -12.39 1.37
C LEU A 134 9.61 -11.91 2.01
N THR A 135 9.54 -11.30 3.19
CA THR A 135 10.71 -10.81 3.93
C THR A 135 11.63 -11.95 4.35
N GLU A 136 11.06 -13.08 4.81
CA GLU A 136 11.79 -14.31 5.12
C GLU A 136 12.43 -14.92 3.87
N GLU A 137 11.66 -15.07 2.79
CA GLU A 137 12.16 -15.63 1.52
C GLU A 137 13.35 -14.83 0.97
N LYS A 138 13.33 -13.50 1.13
CA LYS A 138 14.41 -12.62 0.65
C LYS A 138 15.52 -12.38 1.66
N GLY A 139 15.41 -12.89 2.89
CA GLY A 139 16.37 -12.63 3.96
C GLY A 139 16.51 -11.14 4.28
N TRP A 140 15.45 -10.35 4.14
CA TRP A 140 15.48 -8.91 4.38
C TRP A 140 15.57 -8.60 5.87
N LEU A 141 16.49 -7.70 6.23
CA LEU A 141 16.76 -7.32 7.62
C LEU A 141 15.87 -6.16 8.08
N TYR A 142 15.67 -5.16 7.22
CA TYR A 142 14.83 -4.01 7.53
C TYR A 142 13.90 -3.68 6.36
N VAL A 143 12.61 -3.61 6.63
CA VAL A 143 11.57 -3.28 5.66
C VAL A 143 10.83 -2.05 6.14
N VAL A 144 10.82 -0.99 5.33
CA VAL A 144 10.11 0.24 5.67
C VAL A 144 8.75 0.27 4.99
N MET A 145 7.72 0.69 5.72
CA MET A 145 6.35 0.77 5.21
C MET A 145 5.60 1.97 5.77
N PRO A 146 4.64 2.57 5.05
CA PRO A 146 3.75 3.57 5.63
C PRO A 146 2.80 2.92 6.65
N ARG A 147 2.00 3.73 7.35
CA ARG A 147 0.84 3.25 8.12
C ARG A 147 -0.27 2.72 7.18
N PRO A 148 -0.48 1.40 7.03
CA PRO A 148 -1.38 0.85 6.03
C PRO A 148 -2.84 1.25 6.25
N GLY A 149 -3.56 1.48 5.16
CA GLY A 149 -4.99 1.80 5.18
C GLY A 149 -5.35 3.18 5.73
N CYS A 150 -4.39 3.94 6.24
CA CYS A 150 -4.60 5.28 6.79
C CYS A 150 -4.59 6.36 5.70
N GLY A 151 -5.01 7.60 6.03
CA GLY A 151 -5.03 8.72 5.10
C GLY A 151 -6.02 8.49 3.95
N ALA A 152 -5.52 8.25 2.73
CA ALA A 152 -6.37 8.00 1.55
C ALA A 152 -7.18 6.68 1.62
N GLY A 153 -6.86 5.79 2.56
CA GLY A 153 -7.64 4.60 2.85
C GLY A 153 -8.77 4.80 3.87
N GLU A 154 -8.76 5.93 4.59
CA GLU A 154 -9.77 6.34 5.59
C GLU A 154 -10.01 5.33 6.72
N LEU A 155 -8.97 4.62 7.17
CA LEU A 155 -8.98 3.83 8.41
C LEU A 155 -8.22 4.54 9.53
N GLU A 156 -8.60 4.25 10.77
CA GLU A 156 -7.94 4.77 11.97
C GLU A 156 -6.71 3.92 12.32
N TRP A 157 -5.57 4.59 12.56
CA TRP A 157 -4.29 3.91 12.75
C TRP A 157 -4.29 2.98 13.96
N GLU A 158 -4.86 3.40 15.09
CA GLU A 158 -4.88 2.57 16.31
C GLU A 158 -5.63 1.25 16.10
N ASN A 159 -6.70 1.25 15.32
CA ASN A 159 -7.43 0.02 14.99
C ASN A 159 -6.60 -0.90 14.11
N ILE A 160 -5.89 -0.35 13.11
CA ILE A 160 -5.05 -1.15 12.22
C ILE A 160 -3.79 -1.66 12.92
N LYS A 161 -3.15 -0.82 13.74
CA LYS A 161 -1.98 -1.19 14.55
C LYS A 161 -2.27 -2.40 15.42
N ARG A 162 -3.43 -2.44 16.09
CA ARG A 162 -3.86 -3.60 16.91
C ARG A 162 -3.95 -4.90 16.11
N LEU A 163 -4.30 -4.83 14.82
CA LEU A 163 -4.47 -6.01 13.96
C LEU A 163 -3.15 -6.55 13.41
N ILE A 164 -2.19 -5.67 13.10
CA ILE A 164 -0.94 -6.06 12.43
C ILE A 164 0.28 -6.11 13.34
N ALA A 165 0.27 -5.45 14.49
CA ALA A 165 1.39 -5.50 15.44
C ALA A 165 1.73 -6.92 15.93
N PRO A 166 0.76 -7.84 16.11
CA PRO A 166 1.09 -9.25 16.42
C PRO A 166 1.68 -10.04 15.25
N ILE A 167 1.63 -9.49 14.01
CA ILE A 167 2.08 -10.15 12.79
C ILE A 167 3.46 -9.62 12.36
N LEU A 168 3.67 -8.31 12.49
CA LEU A 168 4.88 -7.64 12.07
C LEU A 168 5.87 -7.55 13.24
N ASP A 169 7.03 -8.19 13.09
CA ASP A 169 8.13 -8.14 14.05
C ASP A 169 9.01 -6.86 13.92
N ASN A 170 10.15 -6.84 14.61
CA ASN A 170 11.07 -5.70 14.68
C ASN A 170 11.76 -5.36 13.34
N ARG A 171 11.62 -6.18 12.29
CA ARG A 171 12.14 -5.86 10.95
C ARG A 171 11.30 -4.81 10.23
N PHE A 172 10.04 -4.62 10.64
CA PHE A 172 9.09 -3.74 9.96
C PHE A 172 9.00 -2.37 10.62
N LEU A 173 9.39 -1.34 9.87
CA LEU A 173 9.48 0.03 10.37
C LEU A 173 8.43 0.91 9.71
N SER A 174 7.53 1.45 10.54
CA SER A 174 6.50 2.39 10.08
C SER A 174 7.09 3.77 9.84
N ILE A 175 6.91 4.31 8.64
CA ILE A 175 7.41 5.64 8.24
C ILE A 175 6.27 6.60 7.87
N THR A 176 6.52 7.90 8.00
CA THR A 176 5.63 8.96 7.49
C THR A 176 6.32 9.69 6.33
N TRP A 177 5.70 9.64 5.16
CA TRP A 177 6.18 10.36 3.98
C TRP A 177 5.84 11.85 4.12
N ARG A 178 6.76 12.68 4.62
CA ARG A 178 6.62 14.15 4.55
C ARG A 178 6.72 14.62 3.10
#